data_AF-A0A958C9W6-F1
#
_entry.id   AF-A0A958C9W6-F1
#
_cell.length_a   1.000
_cell.length_b   1.000
_cell.length_c   1.000
_cell.angle_alpha   90.00
_cell.angle_beta   90.00
_cell.angle_gamma   90.00
#
_symmetry.space_group_name_H-M   'P 1'
#
loop_
_entity.id
_entity.type
_entity.pdbx_description
1 polymer ?
#
loop_
_entity_poly.entity_id
_entity_poly.type
_entity_poly.pdbx_seq_one_letter_code
_entity_poly.pdbx_strand_id
1 'polypeptide(L)'
;MAKQEEKNITVTLDDDALLFEMIPGAVAEVDPRQIAILRTLTPAQRFQQMLSMIELVEGIAAHRLRQRRPELTEADALRVVRTRYADL
;
A
#
# COMPACT_ATOMS: atom_id res chain seq x y z
N MET A 1 17.83 33.30 11.70
CA MET A 1 18.28 32.12 10.93
C MET A 1 18.20 30.91 11.86
N ALA A 2 17.15 30.10 11.73
CA ALA A 2 16.96 28.90 12.55
C ALA A 2 17.80 27.76 11.95
N LYS A 3 18.73 27.22 12.74
CA LYS A 3 19.51 26.03 12.37
C LYS A 3 18.57 24.84 12.34
N GLN A 4 18.51 24.16 11.20
CA GLN A 4 17.83 22.90 11.01
C GLN A 4 18.64 21.83 11.75
N GLU A 5 18.08 21.26 12.82
CA GLU A 5 18.62 20.08 13.49
C GLU A 5 18.48 18.88 12.55
N GLU A 6 19.60 18.43 11.96
CA GLU A 6 19.71 17.12 11.35
C GLU A 6 19.42 16.07 12.42
N LYS A 7 18.20 15.51 12.40
CA LYS A 7 17.91 14.25 13.10
C LYS A 7 18.68 13.15 12.41
N ASN A 8 19.92 12.96 12.85
CA ASN A 8 20.71 11.79 12.51
C ASN A 8 20.01 10.59 13.14
N ILE A 9 19.27 9.83 12.33
CA ILE A 9 18.63 8.59 12.75
C ILE A 9 19.77 7.57 12.91
N THR A 10 20.31 7.48 14.12
CA THR A 10 21.24 6.42 14.47
C THR A 10 20.44 5.12 14.53
N VAL A 11 20.42 4.39 13.41
CA VAL A 11 19.91 3.01 13.39
C VAL A 11 20.79 2.20 14.33
N THR A 12 20.20 1.67 15.39
CA THR A 12 20.94 0.90 16.39
C THR A 12 21.02 -0.55 15.95
N LEU A 13 22.09 -1.26 16.35
CA LEU A 13 22.31 -2.68 16.01
C LEU A 13 21.12 -3.60 16.38
N ASP A 14 20.24 -3.16 17.29
CA ASP A 14 19.02 -3.86 17.68
C ASP A 14 17.92 -3.83 16.60
N ASP A 15 17.86 -2.79 15.77
CA ASP A 15 16.88 -2.67 14.68
C ASP A 15 17.20 -3.67 13.54
N ASP A 16 18.49 -3.91 13.29
CA ASP A 16 18.94 -4.90 12.31
C ASP A 16 18.60 -6.31 12.79
N ALA A 17 18.77 -6.61 14.09
CA ALA A 17 18.42 -7.91 14.65
C ALA A 17 16.92 -8.21 14.53
N LEU A 18 16.07 -7.22 14.83
CA LEU A 18 14.62 -7.33 14.63
C LEU A 18 14.27 -7.53 13.15
N LEU A 19 14.94 -6.81 12.24
CA LEU A 19 14.75 -6.98 10.81
C LEU A 19 15.15 -8.38 10.32
N PHE A 20 16.29 -8.92 10.78
CA PHE A 20 16.77 -10.26 10.42
C PHE A 20 15.86 -11.37 10.95
N GLU A 21 15.17 -11.19 12.07
CA GLU A 21 14.17 -12.13 12.57
C GLU A 21 12.86 -12.09 11.76
N MET A 22 12.47 -10.91 11.24
CA MET A 22 11.24 -10.72 10.47
C MET A 22 11.37 -11.20 9.02
N ILE A 23 12.55 -11.08 8.41
CA ILE A 23 12.79 -11.42 7.00
C ILE A 23 12.37 -12.88 6.66
N PRO A 24 12.76 -13.91 7.43
CA PRO A 24 12.37 -15.30 7.12
C PRO A 24 10.86 -15.52 7.12
N GLY A 25 10.13 -14.92 8.08
CA GLY A 25 8.67 -15.00 8.14
C GLY A 25 8.01 -14.33 6.94
N ALA A 26 8.46 -13.11 6.61
CA ALA A 26 7.98 -12.39 5.44
C ALA A 26 8.28 -13.13 4.12
N VAL A 27 9.47 -13.73 3.99
CA VAL A 27 9.85 -14.53 2.81
C VAL A 27 9.03 -15.81 2.70
N ALA A 28 8.67 -16.44 3.82
CA ALA A 28 7.84 -17.65 3.81
C ALA A 28 6.41 -17.39 3.30
N GLU A 29 5.91 -16.16 3.44
CA GLU A 29 4.59 -15.74 2.96
C GLU A 29 4.58 -15.34 1.48
N VAL A 30 5.76 -15.18 0.85
CA VAL A 30 5.86 -14.82 -0.57
C VAL A 30 5.67 -16.05 -1.44
N ASP A 31 4.63 -16.03 -2.29
CA ASP A 31 4.44 -17.05 -3.33
C ASP A 31 5.51 -16.91 -4.43
N PRO A 32 6.41 -17.90 -4.62
CA PRO A 32 7.44 -17.85 -5.66
C PRO A 32 6.88 -17.68 -7.08
N ARG A 33 5.64 -18.12 -7.31
CA ARG A 33 4.96 -17.96 -8.61
C ARG A 33 4.63 -16.49 -8.87
N GLN A 34 4.23 -15.73 -7.85
CA GLN A 34 4.00 -14.29 -7.98
C GLN A 34 5.32 -13.56 -8.28
N ILE A 35 6.42 -13.96 -7.65
CA ILE A 35 7.75 -13.40 -7.96
C ILE A 35 8.16 -13.70 -9.39
N ALA A 36 7.93 -14.93 -9.87
CA ALA A 36 8.22 -15.30 -11.25
C ALA A 36 7.42 -14.45 -12.25
N ILE A 37 6.13 -14.21 -11.99
CA ILE A 37 5.27 -13.35 -12.81
C ILE A 37 5.75 -11.89 -12.77
N LEU A 38 6.02 -11.33 -11.59
CA LEU A 38 6.50 -9.96 -11.47
C LEU A 38 7.81 -9.73 -12.22
N ARG A 39 8.69 -10.74 -12.28
CA ARG A 39 9.96 -10.69 -13.02
C ARG A 39 9.79 -10.62 -14.54
N THR A 40 8.65 -11.04 -15.11
CA THR A 40 8.41 -10.92 -16.56
C THR A 40 7.86 -9.55 -16.97
N LEU A 41 7.40 -8.74 -16.01
CA LEU A 41 6.79 -7.44 -16.25
C LEU A 41 7.84 -6.31 -16.33
N THR A 42 7.66 -5.40 -17.29
CA THR A 42 8.39 -4.13 -17.34
C THR A 42 7.99 -3.21 -16.18
N PRO A 43 8.80 -2.20 -15.82
CA PRO A 43 8.41 -1.21 -14.81
C PRO A 43 7.06 -0.55 -15.09
N ALA A 44 6.76 -0.23 -16.36
CA ALA A 44 5.48 0.33 -16.76
C ALA A 44 4.31 -0.64 -16.52
N GLN A 45 4.49 -1.93 -16.83
CA GLN A 45 3.46 -2.95 -16.57
C GLN A 45 3.22 -3.17 -15.08
N ARG A 46 4.28 -3.14 -14.26
CA ARG A 46 4.15 -3.21 -12.79
C ARG A 46 3.39 -2.00 -12.24
N PHE A 47 3.68 -0.81 -12.76
CA PHE A 47 2.96 0.40 -12.38
C PHE A 47 1.47 0.31 -12.75
N GLN A 48 1.15 -0.17 -13.96
CA GLN A 48 -0.23 -0.41 -14.36
C GLN A 48 -0.93 -1.46 -13.50
N GLN A 49 -0.26 -2.56 -13.16
CA GLN A 49 -0.78 -3.57 -12.24
C GLN A 49 -1.15 -2.94 -10.88
N MET A 50 -0.28 -2.09 -10.34
CA MET A 50 -0.52 -1.40 -9.07
C MET A 50 -1.73 -0.46 -9.16
N LEU A 51 -1.85 0.33 -10.24
CA LEU A 51 -3.01 1.19 -10.46
C LEU A 51 -4.32 0.39 -10.52
N SER A 52 -4.34 -0.72 -11.26
CA SER A 52 -5.52 -1.60 -11.33
C SER A 52 -5.89 -2.20 -9.97
N MET A 53 -4.90 -2.54 -9.13
CA MET A 53 -5.15 -3.01 -7.77
C MET A 53 -5.77 -1.91 -6.89
N ILE A 54 -5.28 -0.67 -7.00
CA ILE A 54 -5.86 0.48 -6.28
C ILE A 54 -7.32 0.68 -6.69
N GLU A 55 -7.60 0.73 -7.99
CA GLU A 55 -8.96 0.89 -8.51
C GLU A 55 -9.91 -0.21 -8.01
N LEU A 56 -9.44 -1.48 -8.00
CA LEU A 56 -10.21 -2.60 -7.49
C LEU A 56 -10.54 -2.44 -6.01
N VAL A 57 -9.54 -2.10 -5.19
CA VAL A 57 -9.73 -1.92 -3.74
C VAL A 57 -10.66 -0.74 -3.45
N GLU A 58 -10.52 0.37 -4.17
CA GLU A 58 -11.42 1.52 -4.08
C GLU A 58 -12.86 1.14 -4.43
N GLY A 59 -13.07 0.39 -5.51
CA GLY A 59 -14.38 -0.11 -5.92
C GLY A 59 -15.02 -1.01 -4.87
N ILE A 60 -14.26 -1.95 -4.29
CA ILE A 60 -14.72 -2.81 -3.20
C ILE A 60 -15.10 -1.98 -1.98
N ALA A 61 -14.28 -1.00 -1.61
CA ALA A 61 -14.56 -0.11 -0.48
C ALA A 61 -15.83 0.72 -0.71
N ALA A 62 -16.01 1.28 -1.91
CA ALA A 62 -17.19 2.05 -2.29
C ALA A 62 -18.45 1.18 -2.27
N HIS A 63 -18.37 -0.06 -2.77
CA HIS A 63 -19.46 -1.02 -2.72
C HIS A 63 -19.87 -1.33 -1.27
N ARG A 64 -18.90 -1.65 -0.40
CA ARG A 64 -19.16 -1.91 1.04
C ARG A 64 -19.66 -0.67 1.77
N LEU A 65 -19.29 0.54 1.34
CA LEU A 65 -19.81 1.78 1.90
C LEU A 65 -21.30 1.94 1.53
N ARG A 66 -21.66 1.70 0.28
CA ARG A 66 -23.06 1.75 -0.18
C ARG A 66 -23.96 0.73 0.50
N GLN A 67 -23.45 -0.45 0.81
CA GLN A 67 -24.21 -1.43 1.62
C GLN A 67 -24.58 -0.88 3.02
N ARG A 68 -23.75 -0.02 3.60
CA ARG A 68 -23.97 0.62 4.92
C ARG A 68 -24.71 1.95 4.83
N ARG A 69 -24.64 2.61 3.66
CA ARG A 69 -25.20 3.93 3.34
C ARG A 69 -25.83 3.90 1.95
N PRO A 70 -27.01 3.27 1.81
CA PRO A 70 -27.65 3.06 0.52
C PRO A 70 -28.11 4.36 -0.16
N GLU A 71 -28.16 5.48 0.58
CA GLU A 71 -28.41 6.81 0.05
C GLU A 71 -27.28 7.36 -0.82
N LEU A 72 -26.06 6.80 -0.71
CA LEU A 72 -24.92 7.23 -1.51
C LEU A 72 -24.97 6.66 -2.91
N THR A 73 -24.76 7.54 -3.90
CA THR A 73 -24.45 7.12 -5.26
C THR A 73 -23.06 6.45 -5.31
N GLU A 74 -22.78 5.73 -6.39
CA GLU A 74 -21.46 5.14 -6.61
C GLU A 74 -20.34 6.17 -6.68
N ALA A 75 -20.59 7.27 -7.39
CA ALA A 75 -19.63 8.36 -7.53
C ALA A 75 -19.35 9.03 -6.17
N ASP A 76 -20.39 9.26 -5.36
CA ASP A 76 -20.22 9.84 -4.02
C ASP A 76 -19.45 8.90 -3.08
N ALA A 77 -19.76 7.60 -3.12
CA ALA A 77 -19.05 6.61 -2.33
C ALA A 77 -17.56 6.50 -2.73
N LEU A 78 -17.26 6.48 -4.03
CA LEU A 78 -15.88 6.51 -4.54
C LEU A 78 -15.15 7.79 -4.12
N ARG A 79 -15.79 8.95 -4.22
CA ARG A 79 -15.20 10.22 -3.76
C ARG A 79 -14.86 10.15 -2.26
N VAL A 80 -15.78 9.68 -1.42
CA VAL A 80 -15.53 9.52 0.02
C VAL A 80 -14.36 8.58 0.29
N VAL A 81 -14.27 7.45 -0.41
CA VAL A 81 -13.15 6.51 -0.27
C VAL A 81 -11.84 7.20 -0.62
N ARG A 82 -11.77 7.89 -1.75
CA ARG A 82 -10.55 8.57 -2.23
C ARG A 82 -10.10 9.73 -1.34
N THR A 83 -11.04 10.57 -0.90
CA THR A 83 -10.71 11.71 -0.03
C THR A 83 -10.18 11.26 1.32
N ARG A 84 -10.68 10.15 1.87
CA ARG A 84 -10.23 9.63 3.17
C ARG A 84 -8.78 9.12 3.18
N TYR A 85 -8.21 8.81 2.01
CA TYR A 85 -6.80 8.42 1.84
C TYR A 85 -5.89 9.58 1.43
N ALA A 86 -6.44 10.75 1.09
CA ALA A 86 -5.66 11.92 0.69
C ALA A 86 -5.09 12.72 1.88
N ASP A 87 -5.53 12.40 3.10
CA ASP A 87 -5.12 13.07 4.36
C ASP A 87 -4.01 12.31 5.12
N LEU A 88 -3.37 11.32 4.49
CA LEU A 88 -2.20 10.58 5.01
C LEU A 88 -0.93 10.99 4.23
#